data_AF-A0AAW0L7D1-F1
#
_entry.id   AF-A0AAW0L7D1-F1
#
_cell.length_a   1.000
_cell.length_b   1.000
_cell.length_c   1.000
_cell.angle_alpha   90.00
_cell.angle_beta   90.00
_cell.angle_gamma   90.00
#
_symmetry.space_group_name_H-M   'P 1'
#
loop_
_entity.id
_entity.type
_entity.pdbx_description
1 polymer ?
#
loop_
_entity_poly.entity_id
_entity_poly.type
_entity_poly.pdbx_seq_one_letter_code
_entity_poly.pdbx_strand_id
1 'polypeptide(L)'
;MVECKATNMKQKQHLQELRLFWDAMLNDGCYDDMSLEGLQPHPNLKSLELQCYMGVRIPSWVSSLTNLVKFELSYNGRLQHLPPLNQLPFLKVVSLFFMEALEYISDEEDSGDAQN
;
A
#
# COMPACT_ATOMS: atom_id res chain seq x y z
N MET A 1 -8.19 -21.23 6.99
CA MET A 1 -8.44 -20.08 6.10
C MET A 1 -8.78 -18.89 6.99
N VAL A 2 -7.79 -18.09 7.34
CA VAL A 2 -7.99 -16.92 8.21
C VAL A 2 -8.57 -15.83 7.32
N GLU A 3 -9.89 -15.69 7.30
CA GLU A 3 -10.50 -14.43 6.90
C GLU A 3 -10.06 -13.39 7.93
N CYS A 4 -8.90 -12.78 7.68
CA CYS A 4 -8.45 -11.63 8.44
C CYS A 4 -9.57 -10.61 8.42
N LYS A 5 -9.89 -10.06 9.59
CA LYS A 5 -10.95 -9.09 9.91
C LYS A 5 -10.80 -7.75 9.15
N ALA A 6 -10.69 -7.80 7.83
CA ALA A 6 -10.56 -6.70 6.89
C ALA A 6 -11.79 -5.78 6.93
N THR A 7 -12.92 -6.28 7.43
CA THR A 7 -14.20 -5.56 7.54
C THR A 7 -14.17 -4.37 8.50
N ASN A 8 -13.21 -4.27 9.43
CA ASN A 8 -13.27 -3.28 10.50
C ASN A 8 -12.46 -1.99 10.27
N MET A 9 -11.64 -1.93 9.20
CA MET A 9 -10.74 -0.78 8.98
C MET A 9 -11.44 0.41 8.32
N LYS A 10 -12.44 0.16 7.47
CA LYS A 10 -13.34 1.20 6.94
C LYS A 10 -14.09 1.94 8.05
N GLN A 11 -14.42 1.26 9.15
CA GLN A 11 -15.19 1.87 10.25
C GLN A 11 -14.34 2.70 11.21
N LYS A 12 -13.00 2.63 11.12
CA LYS A 12 -12.08 3.38 11.97
C LYS A 12 -11.87 4.81 11.45
N GLN A 13 -12.93 5.59 11.36
CA GLN A 13 -12.92 6.98 10.85
C GLN A 13 -11.96 7.95 11.58
N HIS A 14 -11.58 7.63 12.82
CA HIS A 14 -10.63 8.42 13.62
C HIS A 14 -9.18 7.95 13.48
N LEU A 15 -8.92 6.84 12.78
CA LEU A 15 -7.56 6.36 12.53
C LEU A 15 -6.89 7.28 11.53
N GLN A 16 -5.83 7.97 11.97
CA GLN A 16 -5.05 8.88 11.13
C GLN A 16 -3.71 8.28 10.69
N GLU A 17 -3.20 7.28 11.40
CA GLU A 17 -1.94 6.62 11.07
C GLU A 17 -2.13 5.11 11.03
N LEU A 18 -1.59 4.48 10.00
CA LEU A 18 -1.57 3.03 9.82
C LEU A 18 -0.14 2.62 9.49
N ARG A 19 0.41 1.73 10.32
CA ARG A 19 1.75 1.17 10.14
C ARG A 19 1.64 -0.33 10.12
N LEU A 20 2.18 -0.94 9.07
CA LEU A 20 2.16 -2.38 8.90
C LEU A 20 3.60 -2.87 8.72
N PHE A 21 3.98 -3.84 9.54
CA PHE A 21 5.31 -4.43 9.57
C PHE A 21 5.19 -5.94 9.42
N TRP A 22 6.06 -6.51 8.58
CA TRP A 22 6.19 -7.96 8.42
C TRP A 22 7.57 -8.43 8.84
N ASP A 23 7.61 -9.60 9.48
CA ASP A 23 8.86 -10.25 9.79
C ASP A 23 9.35 -11.04 8.57
N ALA A 24 10.45 -10.57 7.96
CA ALA A 24 11.06 -11.21 6.80
C ALA A 24 11.72 -12.56 7.14
N MET A 25 12.02 -12.86 8.41
CA MET A 25 12.69 -14.10 8.82
C MET A 25 11.74 -15.27 9.09
N LEU A 26 10.45 -15.00 9.29
CA LEU A 26 9.45 -16.03 9.65
C LEU A 26 8.70 -16.62 8.44
N ASN A 27 8.92 -16.10 7.23
CA ASN A 27 8.26 -16.56 6.03
C ASN A 27 9.15 -17.57 5.29
N ASP A 28 8.84 -18.86 5.41
CA ASP A 28 9.67 -20.00 4.97
C ASP A 28 9.79 -20.20 3.44
N GLY A 29 9.44 -19.20 2.65
CA GLY A 29 9.36 -19.31 1.19
C GLY A 29 7.94 -19.53 0.65
N CYS A 30 6.93 -19.66 1.51
CA CYS A 30 5.53 -19.52 1.10
C CYS A 30 5.18 -18.04 0.87
N TYR A 31 5.65 -17.51 -0.26
CA TYR A 31 5.38 -16.16 -0.74
C TYR A 31 3.99 -16.06 -1.38
N ASP A 32 2.95 -16.59 -0.73
CA ASP A 32 1.57 -16.30 -1.12
C ASP A 32 1.46 -14.77 -1.17
N ASP A 33 1.12 -14.25 -2.34
CA ASP A 33 1.11 -12.83 -2.64
C ASP A 33 0.26 -12.13 -1.57
N MET A 34 0.93 -11.49 -0.60
CA MET A 34 0.25 -10.93 0.58
C MET A 34 -0.50 -9.68 0.15
N SER A 35 -1.67 -9.91 -0.44
CA SER A 35 -2.55 -8.87 -0.90
C SER A 35 -3.24 -8.22 0.31
N LEU A 36 -2.97 -6.93 0.49
CA LEU A 36 -3.69 -6.11 1.47
C LEU A 36 -5.01 -5.57 0.90
N GLU A 37 -5.50 -6.09 -0.22
CA GLU A 37 -6.66 -5.53 -0.93
C GLU A 37 -7.94 -5.58 -0.09
N GLY A 38 -8.04 -6.55 0.83
CA GLY A 38 -9.14 -6.61 1.79
C GLY A 38 -9.11 -5.52 2.87
N LEU A 39 -7.95 -4.91 3.16
CA LEU A 39 -7.78 -4.03 4.31
C LEU A 39 -8.56 -2.73 4.18
N GLN A 40 -8.55 -2.10 3.01
CA GLN A 40 -9.29 -0.87 2.65
C GLN A 40 -9.54 0.10 3.84
N PRO A 41 -8.51 0.81 4.31
CA PRO A 41 -8.63 1.76 5.41
C PRO A 41 -9.55 2.94 5.06
N HIS A 42 -10.09 3.59 6.10
CA HIS A 42 -10.93 4.78 5.91
C HIS A 42 -10.13 5.92 5.24
N PRO A 43 -10.72 6.70 4.30
CA PRO A 43 -10.03 7.76 3.57
C PRO A 43 -9.49 8.92 4.41
N ASN A 44 -9.81 8.97 5.72
CA ASN A 44 -9.28 9.98 6.66
C ASN A 44 -7.85 9.70 7.11
N LEU A 45 -7.28 8.58 6.67
CA LEU A 45 -5.91 8.22 6.95
C LEU A 45 -4.96 9.31 6.41
N LYS A 46 -4.07 9.80 7.28
CA LYS A 46 -3.09 10.85 6.98
C LYS A 46 -1.68 10.29 6.81
N SER A 47 -1.38 9.15 7.43
CA SER A 47 -0.07 8.49 7.33
C SER A 47 -0.22 7.01 7.07
N LEU A 48 0.51 6.51 6.08
CA LEU A 48 0.64 5.09 5.77
C LEU A 48 2.12 4.70 5.76
N GLU A 49 2.48 3.69 6.54
CA GLU A 49 3.82 3.11 6.59
C GLU A 49 3.74 1.60 6.32
N LEU A 50 4.48 1.12 5.32
CA LEU A 50 4.64 -0.31 5.03
C LEU A 50 6.12 -0.67 5.13
N GLN A 51 6.45 -1.55 6.05
CA GLN A 51 7.81 -2.05 6.26
C GLN A 51 7.90 -3.55 6.05
N CYS A 52 8.90 -3.99 5.28
CA CYS A 52 9.10 -5.39 4.91
C CYS A 52 7.87 -6.01 4.21
N TYR A 53 7.10 -5.20 3.48
CA TYR A 53 5.99 -5.68 2.68
C TYR A 53 6.49 -6.63 1.58
N MET A 54 5.88 -7.81 1.53
CA MET A 54 6.30 -8.91 0.67
C MET A 54 5.49 -9.03 -0.63
N GLY A 55 4.49 -8.17 -0.83
CA GLY A 55 3.73 -8.12 -2.08
C GLY A 55 4.48 -7.39 -3.19
N VAL A 56 4.20 -7.77 -4.44
CA VAL A 56 4.88 -7.20 -5.62
C VAL A 56 4.26 -5.86 -6.02
N ARG A 57 2.99 -5.64 -5.69
CA ARG A 57 2.21 -4.44 -6.03
C ARG A 57 1.63 -3.78 -4.79
N ILE A 58 1.52 -2.45 -4.86
CA ILE A 58 0.76 -1.68 -3.87
C ILE A 58 -0.75 -1.97 -4.03
N PRO A 59 -1.50 -2.03 -2.92
CA PRO A 59 -2.94 -2.24 -2.96
C PRO A 59 -3.68 -1.09 -3.67
N SER A 60 -4.76 -1.41 -4.39
CA SER A 60 -5.48 -0.44 -5.22
C SER A 60 -6.11 0.70 -4.41
N TRP A 61 -6.49 0.41 -3.16
CA TRP A 61 -7.07 1.41 -2.27
C TRP A 61 -6.10 2.51 -1.86
N VAL A 62 -4.78 2.38 -2.06
CA VAL A 62 -3.83 3.46 -1.72
C VAL A 62 -4.13 4.72 -2.52
N SER A 63 -4.48 4.59 -3.81
CA SER A 63 -4.90 5.72 -4.66
C SER A 63 -6.20 6.37 -4.17
N SER A 64 -7.02 5.67 -3.39
CA SER A 64 -8.26 6.20 -2.82
C SER A 64 -8.08 7.00 -1.53
N LEU A 65 -6.86 7.04 -0.97
CA LEU A 65 -6.57 7.75 0.29
C LEU A 65 -6.37 9.25 0.08
N THR A 66 -7.43 9.94 -0.29
CA THR A 66 -7.39 11.35 -0.68
C THR A 66 -6.86 12.28 0.42
N ASN A 67 -6.96 11.91 1.71
CA ASN A 67 -6.40 12.69 2.83
C ASN A 67 -4.98 12.27 3.26
N LEU A 68 -4.32 11.38 2.50
CA LEU A 68 -2.97 10.93 2.81
C LEU A 68 -1.99 12.08 2.67
N VAL A 69 -1.23 12.33 3.73
CA VAL A 69 -0.20 13.38 3.79
C VAL A 69 1.20 12.78 3.74
N LYS A 70 1.37 11.60 4.32
CA LYS A 70 2.65 10.91 4.47
C LYS A 70 2.54 9.47 4.01
N PHE A 71 3.44 9.06 3.12
CA PHE A 71 3.54 7.69 2.62
C PHE A 71 4.99 7.20 2.75
N GLU A 72 5.20 6.16 3.54
CA GLU A 72 6.52 5.62 3.85
C GLU A 72 6.61 4.14 3.53
N LEU A 73 7.65 3.77 2.79
CA LEU A 73 7.95 2.40 2.39
C LEU A 73 9.40 2.10 2.76
N SER A 74 9.62 1.02 3.51
CA SER A 74 10.96 0.61 3.90
C SER A 74 11.19 -0.90 3.82
N TYR A 75 12.34 -1.32 3.30
CA TYR A 75 12.73 -2.74 3.21
C TYR A 75 11.75 -3.60 2.39
N ASN A 76 11.05 -3.01 1.42
CA ASN A 76 10.06 -3.71 0.59
C ASN A 76 10.74 -4.32 -0.64
N GLY A 77 11.57 -5.35 -0.42
CA GLY A 77 12.49 -5.90 -1.42
C GLY A 77 11.84 -6.57 -2.64
N ARG A 78 10.51 -6.75 -2.66
CA ARG A 78 9.78 -7.32 -3.80
C ARG A 78 8.86 -6.32 -4.50
N LEU A 79 8.68 -5.13 -3.94
CA LEU A 79 7.74 -4.16 -4.48
C LEU A 79 8.32 -3.53 -5.74
N GLN A 80 7.71 -3.83 -6.89
CA GLN A 80 8.22 -3.42 -8.20
C GLN A 80 7.63 -2.11 -8.70
N HIS A 81 6.38 -1.81 -8.34
CA HIS A 81 5.64 -0.69 -8.92
C HIS A 81 4.85 0.08 -7.86
N LEU A 82 4.90 1.41 -7.96
CA LEU A 82 4.03 2.31 -7.20
C LEU A 82 2.98 2.94 -8.12
N PRO A 83 1.73 3.13 -7.63
CA PRO A 83 0.69 3.83 -8.38
C PRO A 83 1.03 5.32 -8.51
N PRO A 84 0.30 6.05 -9.36
CA PRO A 84 0.43 7.50 -9.47
C PRO A 84 0.18 8.19 -8.14
N LEU A 85 1.23 8.82 -7.62
CA LEU A 85 1.17 9.57 -6.37
C LEU A 85 0.60 10.98 -6.56
N ASN A 86 0.52 11.45 -7.81
CA ASN A 86 -0.05 12.74 -8.21
C ASN A 86 -1.57 12.84 -7.97
N GLN A 87 -2.26 11.71 -7.79
CA GLN A 87 -3.70 11.64 -7.48
C GLN A 87 -4.01 11.91 -6.00
N LEU A 88 -2.99 11.96 -5.14
CA LEU A 88 -3.15 12.17 -3.71
C LEU A 88 -2.98 13.67 -3.39
N PRO A 89 -4.07 14.46 -3.31
CA PRO A 89 -4.00 15.92 -3.35
C PRO A 89 -3.31 16.54 -2.13
N PHE A 90 -3.25 15.82 -1.01
CA PHE A 90 -2.64 16.29 0.23
C PHE A 90 -1.29 15.64 0.54
N LEU A 91 -0.77 14.80 -0.36
CA LEU A 91 0.49 14.10 -0.15
C LEU A 91 1.65 15.10 -0.16
N LYS A 92 2.40 15.14 0.94
CA LYS A 92 3.53 16.06 1.14
C LYS A 92 4.84 15.33 1.33
N VAL A 93 4.79 14.12 1.86
CA VAL A 93 5.97 13.34 2.22
C VAL A 93 5.83 11.96 1.60
N VAL A 94 6.79 11.61 0.75
CA VAL A 94 7.02 10.25 0.27
C VAL A 94 8.42 9.87 0.71
N SER A 95 8.57 8.72 1.37
CA SER A 95 9.88 8.23 1.77
C SER A 95 10.02 6.77 1.38
N LEU A 96 11.06 6.48 0.60
CA LEU A 96 11.35 5.18 0.01
C LEU A 96 12.74 4.77 0.46
N PHE A 97 12.83 3.74 1.30
CA PHE A 97 14.09 3.24 1.84
C PHE A 97 14.26 1.76 1.52
N PHE A 98 15.44 1.35 1.06
CA PHE A 98 15.73 -0.08 0.82
C PHE A 98 14.68 -0.76 -0.08
N MET A 99 14.43 -0.17 -1.25
CA MET A 99 13.44 -0.62 -2.24
C MET A 99 14.12 -1.39 -3.38
N GLU A 100 14.69 -2.57 -3.08
CA GLU A 100 15.61 -3.29 -3.98
C GLU A 100 15.03 -3.61 -5.37
N ALA A 101 13.74 -3.94 -5.45
CA ALA A 101 13.07 -4.33 -6.69
C ALA A 101 12.24 -3.19 -7.33
N LEU A 102 12.23 -1.98 -6.77
CA LEU A 102 11.40 -0.90 -7.29
C LEU A 102 11.91 -0.43 -8.66
N GLU A 103 11.09 -0.58 -9.69
CA GLU A 103 11.45 -0.25 -11.06
C GLU A 103 10.99 1.16 -11.44
N TYR A 104 9.73 1.49 -11.13
CA TYR A 104 9.14 2.78 -11.49
C TYR A 104 7.98 3.18 -10.58
N ILE A 105 7.64 4.48 -10.65
CA ILE A 105 6.43 5.07 -10.08
C ILE A 105 5.60 5.50 -11.28
N SER A 106 4.38 5.00 -11.41
CA SER A 106 3.52 5.30 -12.56
C SER A 106 3.11 6.77 -12.58
N ASP A 107 3.04 7.37 -13.76
CA ASP A 107 2.47 8.72 -13.96
C ASP A 107 1.02 8.68 -14.46
N GLU A 108 0.58 7.53 -14.98
CA GLU A 108 -0.73 7.33 -15.60
C GLU A 108 -1.64 6.48 -14.73
N GLU A 109 -2.89 6.92 -14.65
CA GLU A 109 -4.03 6.07 -14.28
C GLU A 109 -4.04 4.94 -15.32
N ASP A 110 -3.99 3.67 -14.89
CA ASP A 110 -4.34 2.57 -15.78
C ASP A 110 -5.84 2.74 -16.09
N SER A 111 -6.13 3.62 -17.05
CA SER A 111 -7.45 3.78 -17.63
C SER A 111 -7.67 2.49 -18.38
N GLY A 112 -8.25 1.50 -17.69
CA GLY A 112 -8.63 0.23 -18.28
C GLY A 112 -9.48 0.52 -19.50
N ASP A 113 -8.84 0.51 -20.68
CA ASP A 113 -9.52 0.64 -21.94
C ASP A 113 -10.45 -0.57 -22.06
N ALA A 114 -11.73 -0.24 -22.14
CA ALA A 114 -12.79 -1.17 -22.46
C ALA A 114 -12.40 -1.99 -23.70
N GLN A 115 -12.43 -3.31 -23.58
CA GLN A 115 -12.44 -4.21 -24.73
C GLN A 115 -13.68 -5.08 -24.69
N ASN A 116 -14.67 -4.60 -25.46
CA ASN A 116 -15.75 -5.27 -26.20
C ASN A 116 -16.70 -6.24 -25.48
#